data_AF-A0AA91PRD9-F1
#
_entry.id   AF-A0AA91PRD9-F1
#
_cell.length_a   1.000
_cell.length_b   1.000
_cell.length_c   1.000
_cell.angle_alpha   90.00
_cell.angle_beta   90.00
_cell.angle_gamma   90.00
#
_symmetry.space_group_name_H-M   'P 1'
#
loop_
_entity.id
_entity.type
_entity.pdbx_description
1 polymer ?
#
loop_
_entity_poly.entity_id
_entity_poly.type
_entity_poly.pdbx_seq_one_letter_code
_entity_poly.pdbx_strand_id
1 'polypeptide(L)'
;MKKLFCVLAVVSVGLSLEKVVAAEEQIPEKNGYTLDFHDEFNGPTLDQSKWSDKYLEHWADNPDDAKANYRFEEGKLIESIQPDQKAWAPTLDKDNYGYGTTGVKSSAIQSFNKNWIHNFSGSKKLMSPISPENEMLGDEKTGGYATTYGYFEIRAKLSNSSGGGHQAWWLVGM
;
A
#
# COMPACT_ATOMS: atom_id res chain seq x y z
N MET A 1 -28.06 54.57 39.21
CA MET A 1 -27.47 54.35 37.87
C MET A 1 -26.88 52.94 37.83
N LYS A 2 -27.31 52.16 36.82
CA LYS A 2 -26.83 50.84 36.34
C LYS A 2 -26.51 49.72 37.35
N LYS A 3 -27.44 48.76 37.46
CA LYS A 3 -27.18 47.40 37.94
C LYS A 3 -26.34 46.66 36.90
N LEU A 4 -25.19 46.12 37.29
CA LEU A 4 -24.35 45.28 36.45
C LEU A 4 -24.58 43.82 36.85
N PHE A 5 -25.26 43.06 35.97
CA PHE A 5 -25.37 41.62 36.07
C PHE A 5 -24.12 41.01 35.40
N CYS A 6 -23.25 40.37 36.18
CA CYS A 6 -22.22 39.48 35.63
C CYS A 6 -22.85 38.12 35.37
N VAL A 7 -22.97 37.73 34.11
CA VAL A 7 -23.29 36.36 33.70
C VAL A 7 -21.96 35.64 33.49
N LEU A 8 -21.64 34.67 34.36
CA LEU A 8 -20.57 33.71 34.09
C LEU A 8 -21.12 32.65 33.13
N ALA A 9 -20.62 32.64 31.90
CA ALA A 9 -20.81 31.52 30.98
C ALA A 9 -19.75 30.45 31.29
N VAL A 10 -20.16 29.35 31.92
CA VAL A 10 -19.32 28.16 32.06
C VAL A 10 -19.43 27.36 30.76
N VAL A 11 -18.40 27.40 29.93
CA VAL A 11 -18.28 26.52 28.76
C VAL A 11 -17.63 25.22 29.24
N SER A 12 -18.45 24.21 29.48
CA SER A 12 -17.98 22.84 29.71
C SER A 12 -17.57 22.24 28.37
N VAL A 13 -16.27 22.25 28.06
CA VAL A 13 -15.72 21.44 26.97
C VAL A 13 -15.76 19.99 27.43
N GLY A 14 -16.79 19.26 27.01
CA GLY A 14 -16.84 17.81 27.17
C GLY A 14 -15.78 17.19 26.29
N LEU A 15 -14.68 16.73 26.89
CA LEU A 15 -13.76 15.80 26.24
C LEU A 15 -14.50 14.47 26.09
N SER A 16 -15.12 14.26 24.93
CA SER A 16 -15.53 12.92 24.51
C SER A 16 -14.26 12.12 24.27
N LEU A 17 -13.86 11.33 25.27
CA LEU A 17 -12.97 10.20 25.05
C LEU A 17 -13.73 9.21 24.17
N GLU A 18 -13.62 9.37 22.85
CA GLU A 18 -13.98 8.32 21.93
C GLU A 18 -13.10 7.12 22.26
N LYS A 19 -13.70 6.11 22.89
CA LYS A 19 -13.11 4.78 22.93
C LYS A 19 -12.98 4.35 21.47
N VAL A 20 -11.77 4.39 20.95
CA VAL A 20 -11.41 3.60 19.78
C VAL A 20 -11.61 2.15 20.19
N VAL A 21 -12.78 1.61 19.90
CA VAL A 21 -13.02 0.17 19.97
C VAL A 21 -12.24 -0.38 18.80
N ALA A 22 -11.02 -0.83 19.06
CA ALA A 22 -10.32 -1.69 18.11
C ALA A 22 -11.25 -2.87 17.85
N ALA A 23 -11.66 -3.07 16.60
CA ALA A 23 -12.36 -4.28 16.22
C ALA A 23 -11.48 -5.46 16.65
N GLU A 24 -12.05 -6.41 17.38
CA GLU A 24 -11.36 -7.64 17.74
C GLU A 24 -10.89 -8.31 16.45
N GLU A 25 -9.58 -8.57 16.34
CA GLU A 25 -8.96 -9.13 15.15
C GLU A 25 -9.43 -10.58 14.99
N GLN A 26 -10.52 -10.77 14.24
CA GLN A 26 -11.05 -12.09 13.97
C GLN A 26 -10.20 -12.75 12.89
N ILE A 27 -9.19 -13.51 13.32
CA ILE A 27 -8.37 -14.32 12.42
C ILE A 27 -9.30 -15.34 11.72
N PRO A 28 -9.33 -15.37 10.38
CA PRO A 28 -10.25 -16.25 9.66
C PRO A 28 -9.85 -17.72 9.81
N GLU A 29 -10.81 -18.57 10.18
CA GLU A 29 -10.67 -20.02 10.15
C GLU A 29 -11.33 -20.59 8.89
N LYS A 30 -10.66 -21.55 8.25
CA LYS A 30 -11.18 -22.24 7.05
C LYS A 30 -11.01 -23.75 7.20
N ASN A 31 -12.13 -24.47 7.28
CA ASN A 31 -12.12 -25.93 7.45
C ASN A 31 -11.26 -26.63 6.39
N GLY A 32 -10.32 -27.46 6.84
CA GLY A 32 -9.40 -28.20 5.99
C GLY A 32 -8.19 -27.40 5.49
N TYR A 33 -8.00 -26.17 5.96
CA TYR A 33 -6.86 -25.30 5.66
C TYR A 33 -6.19 -24.85 6.96
N THR A 34 -4.88 -24.61 6.88
CA THR A 34 -4.12 -23.92 7.92
C THR A 34 -3.82 -22.51 7.42
N LEU A 35 -4.01 -21.51 8.28
CA LEU A 35 -3.63 -20.14 7.93
C LEU A 35 -2.10 -20.05 7.84
N ASP A 36 -1.60 -19.64 6.68
CA ASP A 36 -0.17 -19.55 6.38
C ASP A 36 0.34 -18.10 6.34
N PHE A 37 -0.51 -17.17 5.89
CA PHE A 37 -0.22 -15.74 5.83
C PHE A 37 -1.52 -14.93 5.90
N HIS A 38 -1.48 -13.78 6.58
CA HIS A 38 -2.58 -12.82 6.58
C HIS A 38 -2.07 -11.41 6.93
N ASP A 39 -2.84 -10.40 6.53
CA ASP A 39 -2.72 -9.03 7.01
C ASP A 39 -4.11 -8.40 7.03
N GLU A 40 -4.58 -8.03 8.22
CA GLU A 40 -5.90 -7.42 8.40
C GLU A 40 -5.89 -5.91 8.16
N PHE A 41 -4.70 -5.30 7.96
CA PHE A 41 -4.53 -3.87 7.71
C PHE A 41 -5.22 -2.97 8.76
N ASN A 42 -5.19 -3.41 10.03
CA ASN A 42 -5.75 -2.69 11.17
C ASN A 42 -4.80 -1.62 11.75
N GLY A 43 -3.50 -1.79 11.52
CA GLY A 43 -2.47 -0.89 12.04
C GLY A 43 -2.49 0.50 11.37
N PRO A 44 -1.89 1.53 12.01
CA PRO A 44 -1.76 2.85 11.39
C PRO A 44 -0.62 2.94 10.36
N THR A 45 0.18 1.88 10.23
CA THR A 45 1.37 1.80 9.39
C THR A 45 1.44 0.44 8.72
N LEU A 46 2.06 0.39 7.53
CA LEU A 46 2.28 -0.86 6.81
C LEU A 46 3.25 -1.76 7.57
N ASP A 47 2.95 -3.05 7.67
CA ASP A 47 3.85 -4.04 8.24
C ASP A 47 5.01 -4.30 7.28
N GLN A 48 6.15 -3.63 7.52
CA GLN A 48 7.36 -3.74 6.71
C GLN A 48 8.04 -5.11 6.82
N SER A 49 7.60 -5.98 7.73
CA SER A 49 8.03 -7.39 7.73
C SER A 49 7.30 -8.23 6.69
N LYS A 50 6.15 -7.75 6.17
CA LYS A 50 5.31 -8.43 5.18
C LYS A 50 5.32 -7.75 3.82
N TRP A 51 5.46 -6.43 3.78
CA TRP A 51 5.26 -5.64 2.57
C TRP A 51 6.33 -4.57 2.36
N SER A 52 6.85 -4.47 1.14
CA SER A 52 7.52 -3.27 0.63
C SER A 52 6.50 -2.33 0.01
N ASP A 53 6.68 -1.02 0.19
CA ASP A 53 5.80 0.02 -0.33
C ASP A 53 6.33 0.74 -1.58
N LYS A 54 7.30 0.14 -2.27
CA LYS A 54 7.86 0.69 -3.51
C LYS A 54 7.66 -0.27 -4.65
N TYR A 55 6.96 0.16 -5.70
CA TYR A 55 6.58 -0.71 -6.81
C TYR A 55 7.76 -1.07 -7.71
N LEU A 56 8.19 -2.35 -7.70
CA LEU A 56 9.29 -2.88 -8.53
C LEU A 56 10.48 -1.91 -8.65
N GLU A 57 10.95 -1.38 -7.51
CA GLU A 57 11.83 -0.21 -7.46
C GLU A 57 13.11 -0.37 -8.28
N HIS A 58 13.54 -1.60 -8.52
CA HIS A 58 14.68 -1.94 -9.37
C HIS A 58 14.55 -1.55 -10.85
N TRP A 59 13.32 -1.29 -11.31
CA TRP A 59 13.03 -0.77 -12.64
C TRP A 59 12.82 0.76 -12.70
N ALA A 60 12.72 1.43 -11.55
CA ALA A 60 12.54 2.88 -11.51
C ALA A 60 13.89 3.61 -11.64
N ASP A 61 13.90 4.74 -12.37
CA ASP A 61 15.06 5.65 -12.44
C ASP A 61 15.45 6.19 -11.05
N ASN A 62 14.43 6.43 -10.23
CA ASN A 62 14.53 6.84 -8.84
C ASN A 62 13.55 5.99 -8.02
N PRO A 63 14.04 5.16 -7.07
CA PRO A 63 13.18 4.31 -6.24
C PRO A 63 12.09 5.05 -5.47
N ASP A 64 12.33 6.32 -5.10
CA ASP A 64 11.35 7.10 -4.35
C ASP A 64 10.14 7.51 -5.19
N ASP A 65 10.27 7.60 -6.52
CA ASP A 65 9.13 7.85 -7.41
C ASP A 65 8.23 6.61 -7.53
N ALA A 66 8.74 5.42 -7.19
CA ALA A 66 7.98 4.17 -7.12
C ALA A 66 7.26 3.96 -5.77
N LYS A 67 7.45 4.86 -4.79
CA LYS A 67 6.82 4.75 -3.48
C LYS A 67 5.30 4.96 -3.56
N ALA A 68 4.56 4.09 -2.90
CA ALA A 68 3.11 4.13 -2.84
C ALA A 68 2.58 5.27 -1.96
N ASN A 69 1.46 5.87 -2.37
CA ASN A 69 0.62 6.68 -1.51
C ASN A 69 -0.52 5.81 -0.96
N TYR A 70 -0.52 5.61 0.34
CA TYR A 70 -1.52 4.82 1.03
C TYR A 70 -1.86 5.40 2.40
N ARG A 71 -3.01 5.01 2.93
CA ARG A 71 -3.40 5.26 4.32
C ARG A 71 -4.16 4.07 4.87
N PHE A 72 -4.29 4.05 6.19
CA PHE A 72 -5.15 3.12 6.90
C PHE A 72 -6.37 3.84 7.43
N GLU A 73 -7.56 3.28 7.19
CA GLU A 73 -8.82 3.87 7.60
C GLU A 73 -9.83 2.76 7.87
N GLU A 74 -10.38 2.70 9.10
CA GLU A 74 -11.40 1.71 9.50
C GLU A 74 -11.03 0.25 9.16
N GLY A 75 -9.80 -0.18 9.49
CA GLY A 75 -9.34 -1.56 9.25
C GLY A 75 -9.13 -1.91 7.78
N LYS A 76 -8.76 -0.92 6.95
CA LYS A 76 -8.52 -1.10 5.51
C LYS A 76 -7.24 -0.38 5.12
N LEU A 77 -6.44 -1.03 4.29
CA LEU A 77 -5.46 -0.36 3.45
C LEU A 77 -6.18 0.35 2.30
N ILE A 78 -5.88 1.62 2.10
CA ILE A 78 -6.39 2.42 0.99
C ILE A 78 -5.20 2.97 0.19
N GLU A 79 -4.87 2.28 -0.90
CA GLU A 79 -3.92 2.76 -1.91
C GLU A 79 -4.61 3.80 -2.81
N SER A 80 -3.88 4.83 -3.21
CA SER A 80 -4.44 5.92 -4.01
C SER A 80 -3.39 6.55 -4.91
N ILE A 81 -3.81 7.02 -6.09
CA ILE A 81 -2.97 7.86 -6.95
C ILE A 81 -3.34 9.32 -6.70
N GLN A 82 -2.39 10.12 -6.24
CA GLN A 82 -2.63 11.56 -6.00
C GLN A 82 -2.56 12.37 -7.30
N PRO A 83 -3.29 13.50 -7.41
CA PRO A 83 -3.29 14.33 -8.63
C PRO A 83 -1.88 14.73 -9.11
N ASP A 84 -1.01 15.08 -8.16
CA ASP A 84 0.38 15.52 -8.37
C ASP A 84 1.41 14.38 -8.31
N GLN A 85 0.98 13.14 -8.10
CA GLN A 85 1.87 11.98 -8.08
C GLN A 85 2.60 11.85 -9.42
N LYS A 86 3.90 11.54 -9.37
CA LYS A 86 4.73 11.32 -10.55
C LYS A 86 4.51 9.93 -11.14
N ALA A 87 5.00 9.73 -12.36
CA ALA A 87 5.11 8.39 -12.92
C ALA A 87 6.15 7.57 -12.13
N TRP A 88 5.89 6.27 -11.94
CA TRP A 88 6.70 5.43 -11.05
C TRP A 88 8.05 5.02 -11.67
N ALA A 89 8.06 4.70 -12.97
CA ALA A 89 9.26 4.37 -13.75
C ALA A 89 9.20 5.04 -15.13
N PRO A 90 9.35 6.38 -15.21
CA PRO A 90 9.12 7.14 -16.44
C PRO A 90 10.01 6.72 -17.63
N THR A 91 11.17 6.12 -17.40
CA THR A 91 12.00 5.59 -18.50
C THR A 91 11.53 4.24 -19.03
N LEU A 92 10.96 3.36 -18.20
CA LEU A 92 10.62 2.00 -18.61
C LEU A 92 9.12 1.76 -18.81
N ASP A 93 8.27 2.45 -18.05
CA ASP A 93 6.80 2.37 -18.14
C ASP A 93 6.21 3.69 -18.66
N LYS A 94 6.55 3.98 -19.92
CA LYS A 94 6.15 5.18 -20.64
C LYS A 94 4.68 5.11 -21.06
N ASP A 95 4.06 6.28 -21.19
CA ASP A 95 2.78 6.40 -21.90
C ASP A 95 2.96 6.09 -23.38
N ASN A 96 2.74 4.83 -23.75
CA ASN A 96 2.79 4.38 -25.13
C ASN A 96 1.46 4.58 -25.87
N TYR A 97 0.43 5.11 -25.19
CA TYR A 97 -0.92 5.23 -25.72
C TYR A 97 -1.27 6.64 -26.20
N GLY A 98 -0.35 7.60 -26.06
CA GLY A 98 -0.51 8.95 -26.59
C GLY A 98 -1.51 9.80 -25.81
N TYR A 99 -1.75 9.49 -24.53
CA TYR A 99 -2.62 10.29 -23.66
C TYR A 99 -1.93 11.57 -23.14
N GLY A 100 -0.70 11.83 -23.57
CA GLY A 100 0.05 13.04 -23.20
C GLY A 100 0.48 13.04 -21.74
N THR A 101 0.56 11.86 -21.12
CA THR A 101 1.04 11.73 -19.74
C THR A 101 2.56 11.53 -19.72
N THR A 102 3.19 11.80 -18.59
CA THR A 102 4.65 11.65 -18.41
C THR A 102 5.06 10.21 -18.06
N GLY A 103 4.15 9.24 -18.17
CA GLY A 103 4.34 7.84 -17.78
C GLY A 103 3.21 7.32 -16.90
N VAL A 104 3.23 6.01 -16.64
CA VAL A 104 2.23 5.35 -15.80
C VAL A 104 2.43 5.74 -14.33
N LYS A 105 1.34 6.03 -13.62
CA LYS A 105 1.34 6.26 -12.17
C LYS A 105 0.82 5.01 -11.48
N SER A 106 1.46 4.60 -10.38
CA SER A 106 1.04 3.47 -9.57
C SER A 106 1.35 3.73 -8.10
N SER A 107 0.50 3.23 -7.22
CA SER A 107 0.81 3.05 -5.81
C SER A 107 0.51 1.60 -5.50
N ALA A 108 1.56 0.86 -5.17
CA ALA A 108 1.51 -0.58 -4.95
C ALA A 108 2.37 -0.97 -3.75
N ILE A 109 1.85 -1.88 -2.95
CA ILE A 109 2.64 -2.69 -2.03
C ILE A 109 2.96 -4.05 -2.66
N GLN A 110 4.06 -4.69 -2.23
CA GLN A 110 4.44 -6.02 -2.69
C GLN A 110 5.05 -6.84 -1.55
N SER A 111 4.79 -8.14 -1.53
CA SER A 111 5.28 -9.06 -0.50
C SER A 111 6.72 -9.54 -0.75
N PHE A 112 7.46 -8.85 -1.63
CA PHE A 112 8.84 -9.15 -1.96
C PHE A 112 9.56 -7.87 -2.36
N ASN A 113 10.88 -7.93 -2.39
CA ASN A 113 11.74 -6.89 -2.95
C ASN A 113 12.99 -7.58 -3.48
N LYS A 114 13.04 -7.83 -4.80
CA LYS A 114 14.08 -8.64 -5.43
C LYS A 114 14.36 -8.16 -6.84
N ASN A 115 15.64 -8.07 -7.18
CA ASN A 115 16.08 -7.70 -8.52
C ASN A 115 15.53 -8.64 -9.59
N TRP A 116 15.34 -8.10 -10.80
CA TRP A 116 14.93 -8.81 -12.02
C TRP A 116 13.52 -9.40 -12.03
N ILE A 117 12.74 -9.22 -10.97
CA ILE A 117 11.34 -9.66 -10.96
C ILE A 117 10.52 -8.84 -11.97
N HIS A 118 9.66 -9.55 -12.71
CA HIS A 118 8.72 -9.00 -13.69
C HIS A 118 9.35 -8.00 -14.67
N ASN A 119 10.25 -8.46 -15.55
CA ASN A 119 10.88 -7.60 -16.56
C ASN A 119 9.92 -7.27 -17.72
N PHE A 120 8.91 -6.45 -17.43
CA PHE A 120 7.85 -6.06 -18.36
C PHE A 120 8.37 -5.31 -19.59
N SER A 121 9.46 -4.54 -19.45
CA SER A 121 10.04 -3.74 -20.53
C SER A 121 11.09 -4.49 -21.35
N GLY A 122 11.49 -5.69 -20.94
CA GLY A 122 12.60 -6.44 -21.53
C GLY A 122 13.97 -5.78 -21.34
N SER A 123 14.13 -4.91 -20.33
CA SER A 123 15.38 -4.21 -20.06
C SER A 123 16.52 -5.19 -19.81
N LYS A 124 17.73 -4.84 -20.28
CA LYS A 124 18.96 -5.62 -20.06
C LYS A 124 19.78 -5.09 -18.88
N LYS A 125 19.30 -4.06 -18.20
CA LYS A 125 19.94 -3.46 -17.02
C LYS A 125 18.89 -3.07 -15.99
N LEU A 126 19.20 -3.26 -14.72
CA LEU A 126 18.43 -2.67 -13.62
C LEU A 126 18.65 -1.16 -13.62
N MET A 127 17.62 -0.40 -13.29
CA MET A 127 17.71 1.06 -13.17
C MET A 127 18.21 1.45 -11.79
N SER A 128 17.67 0.80 -10.75
CA SER A 128 18.03 1.03 -9.35
C SER A 128 18.20 -0.30 -8.60
N PRO A 129 19.34 -1.00 -8.75
CA PRO A 129 19.53 -2.31 -8.13
C PRO A 129 19.25 -2.31 -6.62
N ILE A 130 18.44 -3.28 -6.17
CA ILE A 130 18.19 -3.55 -4.75
C ILE A 130 19.44 -4.18 -4.15
N SER A 131 19.90 -3.68 -3.02
CA SER A 131 21.03 -4.24 -2.28
C SER A 131 20.58 -5.41 -1.39
N PRO A 132 21.47 -6.37 -1.07
CA PRO A 132 21.11 -7.58 -0.31
C PRO A 132 20.45 -7.30 1.05
N GLU A 133 20.78 -6.19 1.70
CA GLU A 133 20.18 -5.79 2.98
C GLU A 133 18.75 -5.25 2.88
N ASN A 134 18.30 -4.91 1.67
CA ASN A 134 16.95 -4.43 1.38
C ASN A 134 16.11 -5.48 0.62
N GLU A 135 16.65 -6.68 0.40
CA GLU A 135 15.89 -7.76 -0.22
C GLU A 135 14.80 -8.27 0.73
N MET A 136 13.64 -8.59 0.16
CA MET A 136 12.56 -9.33 0.82
C MET A 136 12.23 -10.53 -0.05
N LEU A 137 12.58 -11.73 0.41
CA LEU A 137 12.54 -12.96 -0.38
C LEU A 137 11.36 -13.88 0.00
N GLY A 138 10.54 -13.47 0.96
CA GLY A 138 9.43 -14.27 1.47
C GLY A 138 9.86 -15.33 2.48
N ASP A 139 10.96 -15.10 3.19
CA ASP A 139 11.48 -15.99 4.23
C ASP A 139 11.62 -15.27 5.58
N GLU A 140 11.82 -16.02 6.66
CA GLU A 140 11.95 -15.47 8.02
C GLU A 140 13.12 -14.48 8.18
N LYS A 141 14.14 -14.56 7.31
CA LYS A 141 15.36 -13.75 7.42
C LYS A 141 15.17 -12.36 6.79
N THR A 142 14.47 -12.31 5.67
CA THR A 142 14.33 -11.11 4.83
C THR A 142 12.92 -10.51 4.89
N GLY A 143 11.96 -11.25 5.43
CA GLY A 143 10.55 -10.86 5.45
C GLY A 143 9.89 -11.03 4.08
N GLY A 144 8.66 -10.52 3.98
CA GLY A 144 7.79 -10.71 2.84
C GLY A 144 7.00 -12.00 2.91
N TYR A 145 6.40 -12.38 1.78
CA TYR A 145 5.72 -13.64 1.61
C TYR A 145 5.81 -14.10 0.15
N ALA A 146 6.34 -15.30 -0.04
CA ALA A 146 6.41 -16.00 -1.32
C ALA A 146 6.08 -17.46 -1.09
N THR A 147 5.17 -18.02 -1.89
CA THR A 147 4.71 -19.40 -1.72
C THR A 147 4.40 -20.05 -3.06
N THR A 148 4.18 -21.36 -3.05
CA THR A 148 3.72 -22.13 -4.21
C THR A 148 2.48 -22.93 -3.82
N TYR A 149 1.40 -22.74 -4.60
CA TYR A 149 0.06 -23.25 -4.32
C TYR A 149 -0.58 -22.62 -3.07
N GLY A 150 -1.83 -23.00 -2.78
CA GLY A 150 -2.57 -22.50 -1.64
C GLY A 150 -3.94 -21.95 -2.01
N TYR A 151 -4.61 -21.39 -1.00
CA TYR A 151 -5.85 -20.64 -1.16
C TYR A 151 -5.59 -19.20 -0.76
N PHE A 152 -5.86 -18.27 -1.68
CA PHE A 152 -5.63 -16.85 -1.48
C PHE A 152 -6.97 -16.12 -1.52
N GLU A 153 -7.17 -15.17 -0.62
CA GLU A 153 -8.39 -14.38 -0.54
C GLU A 153 -8.07 -12.92 -0.20
N ILE A 154 -8.83 -12.00 -0.78
CA ILE A 154 -8.89 -10.61 -0.35
C ILE A 154 -10.35 -10.16 -0.24
N ARG A 155 -10.62 -9.26 0.70
CA ARG A 155 -11.89 -8.54 0.77
C ARG A 155 -11.66 -7.08 0.37
N ALA A 156 -12.02 -6.72 -0.86
CA ALA A 156 -11.75 -5.40 -1.42
C ALA A 156 -13.03 -4.63 -1.76
N LYS A 157 -12.98 -3.29 -1.64
CA LYS A 157 -13.92 -2.37 -2.27
C LYS A 157 -13.17 -1.61 -3.36
N LEU A 158 -13.63 -1.74 -4.60
CA LEU A 158 -12.98 -1.11 -5.75
C LEU A 158 -13.27 0.41 -5.77
N SER A 159 -12.35 1.14 -6.41
CA SER A 159 -12.49 2.54 -6.72
C SER A 159 -13.78 2.81 -7.50
N ASN A 160 -14.46 3.88 -7.13
CA ASN A 160 -15.61 4.43 -7.84
C ASN A 160 -15.22 5.63 -8.71
N SER A 161 -13.93 5.90 -8.87
CA SER A 161 -13.44 6.95 -9.77
C SER A 161 -13.81 6.60 -11.21
N SER A 162 -14.50 7.52 -11.87
CA SER A 162 -14.77 7.43 -13.31
C SER A 162 -13.50 7.72 -14.14
N GLY A 163 -13.44 7.20 -15.37
CA GLY A 163 -12.33 7.47 -16.30
C GLY A 163 -11.39 6.28 -16.45
N GLY A 164 -10.18 6.56 -16.97
CA GLY A 164 -9.15 5.55 -17.18
C GLY A 164 -8.41 5.18 -15.89
N GLY A 165 -8.10 3.89 -15.73
CA GLY A 165 -7.40 3.34 -14.58
C GLY A 165 -7.86 1.92 -14.28
N HIS A 166 -7.07 1.18 -13.51
CA HIS A 166 -7.48 -0.12 -12.97
C HIS A 166 -6.84 -0.31 -11.59
N GLN A 167 -7.35 -1.28 -10.85
CA GLN A 167 -6.71 -1.80 -9.65
C GLN A 167 -6.46 -3.28 -9.85
N ALA A 168 -5.34 -3.77 -9.32
CA ALA A 168 -4.85 -5.11 -9.58
C ALA A 168 -4.47 -5.82 -8.29
N TRP A 169 -4.92 -7.07 -8.19
CA TRP A 169 -4.31 -8.06 -7.30
C TRP A 169 -3.75 -9.16 -8.20
N TRP A 170 -2.44 -9.35 -8.15
CA TRP A 170 -1.71 -10.19 -9.09
C TRP A 170 -0.48 -10.79 -8.42
N LEU A 171 -0.02 -11.91 -8.98
CA LEU A 171 1.12 -12.68 -8.48
C LEU A 171 2.13 -12.87 -9.60
N VAL A 172 3.41 -12.98 -9.24
CA VAL A 172 4.52 -13.20 -10.16
C VAL A 172 5.45 -14.29 -9.64
N GLY A 173 6.11 -15.02 -10.53
CA GLY A 173 7.18 -15.94 -10.16
C GLY A 173 8.43 -15.18 -9.70
N MET A 174 9.07 -15.68 -8.65
CA MET A 174 10.29 -15.11 -8.07
C MET A 174 11.56 -15.91 -8.42
#